data_AF-A0A7R9CQ74-F1
#
_entry.id   AF-A0A7R9CQ74-F1
#
_cell.length_a   1.000
_cell.length_b   1.000
_cell.length_c   1.000
_cell.angle_alpha   90.00
_cell.angle_beta   90.00
_cell.angle_gamma   90.00
#
_symmetry.space_group_name_H-M   'P 1'
#
loop_
_entity.id
_entity.type
_entity.pdbx_description
1 polymer ?
#
loop_
_entity_poly.entity_id
_entity_poly.type
_entity_poly.pdbx_seq_one_letter_code
_entity_poly.pdbx_strand_id
1 'polypeptide(L)'
;MPRRRRTRSASPHGDCGGSPNEPRPQQRNAANARERARMRVLSKAFCRLKTTLPWVPADTKLSKLDTLRLATSYIAHLRAILTDEEVQPGIHPLNLVVCTSIHPLY
;
A
#
# COMPACT_ATOMS: atom_id res chain seq x y z
N MET A 1 -27.47 -19.38 -5.55
CA MET A 1 -28.19 -18.55 -6.54
C MET A 1 -27.20 -17.99 -7.57
N PRO A 2 -27.33 -18.31 -8.87
CA PRO A 2 -26.36 -17.87 -9.87
C PRO A 2 -26.67 -16.44 -10.36
N ARG A 3 -25.67 -15.55 -10.27
CA ARG A 3 -25.75 -14.17 -10.80
C ARG A 3 -25.78 -14.18 -12.33
N ARG A 4 -26.93 -13.82 -12.88
CA ARG A 4 -27.19 -13.69 -14.33
C ARG A 4 -26.26 -12.65 -14.97
N ARG A 5 -25.38 -13.11 -15.88
CA ARG A 5 -24.53 -12.27 -16.73
C ARG A 5 -25.44 -11.52 -17.71
N ARG A 6 -25.65 -10.21 -17.51
CA ARG A 6 -26.36 -9.34 -18.47
C ARG A 6 -25.54 -9.28 -19.76
N THR A 7 -25.97 -9.98 -20.80
CA THR A 7 -25.54 -9.74 -22.18
C THR A 7 -26.12 -8.39 -22.61
N ARG A 8 -25.25 -7.40 -22.85
CA ARG A 8 -25.65 -6.13 -23.44
C ARG A 8 -25.86 -6.35 -24.93
N SER A 9 -27.12 -6.28 -25.37
CA SER A 9 -27.50 -6.21 -26.78
C SER A 9 -26.86 -4.98 -27.42
N ALA A 10 -26.10 -5.20 -28.50
CA ALA A 10 -25.53 -4.14 -29.30
C ALA A 10 -26.61 -3.59 -30.24
N SER A 11 -27.04 -2.35 -30.02
CA SER A 11 -27.83 -1.58 -30.99
C SER A 11 -26.89 -0.66 -31.77
N PRO A 12 -26.89 -0.69 -33.12
CA PRO A 12 -26.08 0.18 -33.95
C PRO A 12 -26.90 1.40 -34.36
N HIS A 13 -27.07 2.37 -33.46
CA HIS A 13 -27.44 3.72 -33.84
C HIS A 13 -26.50 4.68 -33.13
N GLY A 14 -25.56 5.22 -33.91
CA GLY A 14 -24.67 6.29 -33.48
C GLY A 14 -25.48 7.57 -33.31
N ASP A 15 -25.65 7.98 -32.07
CA ASP A 15 -25.86 9.37 -31.73
C ASP A 15 -24.73 9.82 -30.81
N CYS A 16 -23.85 10.63 -31.38
CA CYS A 16 -22.58 11.06 -30.81
C CYS A 16 -22.76 12.38 -30.06
N GLY A 17 -23.68 12.42 -29.10
CA GLY A 17 -23.91 13.58 -28.22
C GLY A 17 -22.95 13.63 -27.03
N GLY A 18 -21.64 13.51 -27.25
CA GLY A 18 -20.65 13.68 -26.20
C GLY A 18 -20.31 15.15 -26.03
N SER A 19 -20.72 15.77 -24.93
CA SER A 19 -20.35 17.14 -24.57
C SER A 19 -18.82 17.33 -24.71
N PRO A 20 -18.32 18.39 -25.36
CA PRO A 20 -16.90 18.55 -25.70
C PRO A 20 -15.95 18.62 -24.49
N ASN A 21 -16.50 18.66 -23.28
CA ASN A 21 -15.76 18.68 -22.02
C ASN A 21 -15.62 17.31 -21.30
N GLU A 22 -16.24 16.23 -21.77
CA GLU A 22 -16.07 14.89 -21.15
C GLU A 22 -14.93 14.11 -21.85
N PRO A 23 -13.89 13.66 -21.12
CA PRO A 23 -12.82 12.89 -21.72
C PRO A 23 -13.38 11.59 -22.29
N ARG A 24 -13.20 11.40 -23.61
CA ARG A 24 -13.66 10.20 -24.33
C ARG A 24 -13.25 8.93 -23.56
N PRO A 25 -14.10 7.88 -23.51
CA PRO A 25 -13.83 6.68 -22.72
C PRO A 25 -12.42 6.07 -22.93
N GLN A 26 -11.88 6.17 -24.13
CA GLN A 26 -10.51 5.75 -24.47
C GLN A 26 -9.42 6.57 -23.73
N GLN A 27 -9.58 7.89 -23.64
CA GLN A 27 -8.65 8.77 -22.92
C GLN A 27 -8.71 8.51 -21.41
N ARG A 28 -9.92 8.32 -20.85
CA ARG A 28 -10.11 7.94 -19.45
C ARG A 28 -9.47 6.58 -19.14
N ASN A 29 -9.64 5.60 -20.02
CA ASN A 29 -9.02 4.29 -19.87
C ASN A 29 -7.50 4.35 -19.93
N ALA A 30 -6.94 5.16 -20.84
CA ALA A 30 -5.51 5.39 -20.95
C ALA A 30 -4.95 6.07 -19.69
N ALA A 31 -5.64 7.08 -19.15
CA ALA A 31 -5.25 7.72 -17.88
C ALA A 31 -5.28 6.74 -16.70
N ASN A 32 -6.34 5.93 -16.58
CA ASN A 32 -6.46 4.91 -15.53
C ASN A 32 -5.37 3.83 -15.65
N ALA A 33 -4.93 3.49 -16.86
CA ALA A 33 -3.82 2.57 -17.07
C ALA A 33 -2.49 3.16 -16.59
N ARG A 34 -2.25 4.45 -16.84
CA ARG A 34 -1.07 5.17 -16.35
C ARG A 34 -1.05 5.22 -14.82
N GLU A 35 -2.17 5.55 -14.17
CA GLU A 35 -2.20 5.60 -12.70
C GLU A 35 -1.98 4.22 -12.08
N ARG A 36 -2.54 3.16 -12.68
CA ARG A 36 -2.23 1.78 -12.25
C ARG A 36 -0.74 1.46 -12.38
N ALA A 37 -0.08 1.88 -13.46
CA ALA A 37 1.36 1.70 -13.62
C ALA A 37 2.15 2.47 -12.54
N ARG A 38 1.80 3.74 -12.29
CA ARG A 38 2.38 4.55 -11.22
C ARG A 38 2.25 3.87 -9.86
N MET A 39 1.06 3.34 -9.59
CA MET A 39 0.75 2.68 -8.33
C MET A 39 1.49 1.34 -8.13
N ARG A 40 1.76 0.60 -9.21
CA ARG A 40 2.61 -0.60 -9.17
C ARG A 40 4.04 -0.25 -8.77
N VAL A 41 4.60 0.83 -9.32
CA VAL A 41 5.95 1.30 -8.96
C VAL A 41 6.00 1.66 -7.48
N LEU A 42 5.04 2.45 -7.00
CA LEU A 42 4.98 2.82 -5.58
C LEU A 42 4.83 1.58 -4.68
N SER A 43 3.96 0.64 -5.04
CA SER A 43 3.76 -0.59 -4.26
C SER A 43 5.03 -1.44 -4.22
N LYS A 44 5.80 -1.52 -5.32
CA LYS A 44 7.10 -2.20 -5.35
C LYS A 44 8.11 -1.54 -4.42
N ALA A 45 8.21 -0.21 -4.45
CA ALA A 45 9.07 0.54 -3.53
C ALA A 45 8.67 0.31 -2.07
N PHE A 46 7.37 0.28 -1.79
CA PHE A 46 6.82 0.01 -0.45
C PHE A 46 7.16 -1.40 0.04
N CYS A 47 7.05 -2.42 -0.82
CA CYS A 47 7.45 -3.78 -0.47
C CYS A 47 8.96 -3.86 -0.16
N ARG A 48 9.80 -3.17 -0.93
CA ARG A 48 11.24 -3.09 -0.65
C ARG A 48 11.53 -2.46 0.70
N LEU A 49 10.80 -1.39 1.06
CA LEU A 49 10.93 -0.79 2.38
C LEU A 49 10.61 -1.81 3.48
N LYS A 50 9.49 -2.55 3.37
CA LYS A 50 9.14 -3.60 4.35
C LYS A 50 10.24 -4.64 4.53
N THR A 51 10.86 -5.10 3.44
CA THR A 51 11.92 -6.11 3.52
C THR A 51 13.23 -5.61 4.13
N THR A 52 13.41 -4.28 4.22
CA THR A 52 14.58 -3.68 4.91
C THR A 52 14.36 -3.48 6.40
N LEU A 53 13.13 -3.64 6.89
CA LEU A 53 12.82 -3.45 8.31
C LEU A 53 13.27 -4.69 9.09
N PRO A 54 14.06 -4.51 10.17
CA PRO A 54 14.48 -5.63 10.98
C PRO A 54 13.29 -6.19 11.77
N TRP A 55 13.38 -7.46 12.18
CA TRP A 55 12.38 -8.14 13.03
C TRP A 55 11.01 -8.35 12.38
N VAL A 56 10.87 -8.05 11.10
CA VAL A 56 9.65 -8.25 10.33
C VAL A 56 9.88 -9.39 9.33
N PRO A 57 9.26 -10.56 9.55
CA PRO A 57 9.21 -11.61 8.53
C PRO A 57 8.64 -11.06 7.21
N ALA A 58 9.16 -11.54 6.07
CA ALA A 58 8.71 -11.07 4.75
C ALA A 58 7.20 -11.25 4.51
N ASP A 59 6.59 -12.23 5.18
CA ASP A 59 5.17 -12.59 5.07
C ASP A 59 4.27 -11.81 6.04
N THR A 60 4.84 -10.99 6.92
CA THR A 60 4.08 -10.19 7.88
C THR A 60 3.30 -9.09 7.18
N LYS A 61 2.00 -9.04 7.46
CA LYS A 61 1.08 -8.01 6.96
C LYS A 61 1.23 -6.73 7.76
N LEU A 62 2.21 -5.90 7.40
CA LEU A 62 2.31 -4.54 7.92
C LEU A 62 1.41 -3.58 7.14
N SER A 63 0.71 -2.70 7.86
CA SER A 63 -0.03 -1.60 7.26
C SER A 63 0.95 -0.56 6.66
N LYS A 64 0.42 0.32 5.79
CA LYS A 64 1.25 1.38 5.22
C LYS A 64 1.79 2.34 6.28
N LEU A 65 0.95 2.66 7.27
CA LEU A 65 1.32 3.56 8.35
C LEU A 65 2.37 2.91 9.26
N ASP A 66 2.18 1.65 9.64
CA ASP A 66 3.09 0.97 10.57
C ASP A 66 4.46 0.77 9.95
N THR A 67 4.53 0.43 8.67
CA THR A 67 5.80 0.35 7.93
C THR A 67 6.54 1.69 7.97
N LEU A 68 5.85 2.82 7.80
CA LEU A 68 6.47 4.15 7.83
C LEU A 68 6.95 4.53 9.24
N ARG A 69 6.13 4.25 10.26
CA ARG A 69 6.50 4.45 11.67
C ARG A 69 7.73 3.62 12.03
N LEU A 70 7.72 2.35 11.66
CA LEU A 70 8.80 1.41 11.90
C LEU A 70 10.10 1.81 11.19
N ALA A 71 10.01 2.24 9.93
CA ALA A 71 11.16 2.76 9.20
C ALA A 71 11.79 3.98 9.88
N THR A 72 10.95 4.91 10.36
CA THR A 72 11.41 6.12 11.05
C THR A 72 12.12 5.78 12.36
N SER A 73 11.51 4.90 13.17
CA SER A 73 12.11 4.43 14.42
C SER A 73 13.42 3.68 14.16
N TYR A 74 13.50 2.88 13.09
CA TYR A 74 14.72 2.15 12.75
C TYR A 74 15.87 3.10 12.35
N ILE A 75 15.58 4.13 11.54
CA ILE A 75 16.58 5.17 11.21
C ILE A 75 17.08 5.87 12.48
N ALA A 76 16.18 6.24 13.40
CA ALA A 76 16.54 6.88 14.66
C ALA A 76 17.43 5.97 15.53
N HIS A 77 17.09 4.68 15.60
CA HIS A 77 17.86 3.69 16.34
C HIS A 77 19.28 3.51 15.77
N LEU A 78 19.40 3.36 14.45
CA LEU A 78 20.72 3.27 13.79
C LEU A 78 21.56 4.53 14.03
N ARG A 79 20.94 5.72 14.03
CA ARG A 79 21.63 6.98 14.34
C ARG A 79 22.18 6.98 15.77
N ALA A 80 21.38 6.57 16.76
CA ALA A 80 21.81 6.52 18.15
C ALA A 80 22.99 5.55 18.35
N ILE A 81 22.95 4.37 17.72
CA ILE A 81 24.06 3.40 17.74
C ILE A 81 25.34 4.03 17.17
N LEU A 82 25.24 4.78 16.08
CA LEU A 82 26.41 5.41 15.45
C LEU A 82 26.98 6.58 16.26
N THR A 83 26.21 7.19 17.15
CA THR A 83 26.63 8.34 17.97
C THR A 83 27.01 7.96 19.41
N ASP A 84 26.96 6.67 19.77
CA ASP A 84 27.25 6.14 21.12
C ASP A 84 26.41 6.78 22.24
N GLU A 85 25.27 7.36 21.86
CA GLU A 85 24.27 7.86 22.80
C GLU A 85 23.53 6.64 23.35
N GLU A 86 23.49 6.46 24.68
CA GLU A 86 22.78 5.35 25.31
C GLU A 86 21.37 5.22 24.71
N VAL A 87 21.18 4.12 23.99
CA VAL A 87 19.91 3.81 23.33
C VAL A 87 18.89 3.59 24.44
N GLN A 88 18.04 4.59 24.70
CA GLN A 88 16.94 4.41 25.64
C GLN A 88 16.15 3.15 25.26
N PRO A 89 16.06 2.13 26.13
CA PRO A 89 15.45 0.84 25.84
C PRO A 89 13.90 0.90 25.81
N GLY A 90 13.33 2.04 25.42
CA GLY A 90 11.89 2.29 25.31
C GLY A 90 11.38 2.41 23.88
N ILE A 91 12.24 2.71 22.90
CA ILE A 91 11.83 2.79 21.49
C ILE A 91 12.10 1.43 20.82
N HIS A 92 11.54 0.36 21.40
CA HIS A 92 11.53 -0.93 20.72
C HIS A 92 10.40 -0.91 19.68
N PRO A 93 10.71 -1.06 18.38
CA PRO A 93 9.72 -1.04 17.31
C PRO A 93 8.65 -2.14 17.43
N LEU A 94 8.89 -3.14 18.29
CA LEU A 94 7.97 -4.22 18.59
C LEU A 94 6.77 -3.78 19.45
N ASN A 95 6.80 -2.62 20.12
CA ASN A 95 5.61 -2.11 20.84
C ASN A 95 4.43 -1.78 19.91
N LEU A 96 4.67 -1.60 18.61
CA LEU A 96 3.59 -1.45 17.62
C LEU A 96 3.08 -2.79 17.05
N VAL A 97 3.87 -3.85 17.13
CA VAL A 97 3.58 -5.15 16.48
C VAL A 97 3.15 -6.24 17.47
N VAL A 98 3.59 -6.17 18.73
CA VAL A 98 3.31 -7.18 19.75
C VAL A 98 1.88 -7.05 20.32
N CYS A 99 1.26 -5.86 20.25
CA CYS A 99 -0.08 -5.63 20.82
C CYS A 99 -1.24 -6.26 20.01
N THR A 100 -1.03 -6.72 18.77
CA THR A 100 -2.14 -7.26 17.94
C THR A 100 -2.12 -8.76 17.72
N SER A 101 -1.20 -9.53 18.32
CA SER A 101 -1.21 -11.00 18.11
C SER A 101 -0.68 -11.89 19.23
N ILE A 102 -0.42 -11.37 20.43
CA ILE A 102 -0.16 -12.22 21.61
C ILE A 102 -1.08 -11.79 22.74
N HIS A 103 -2.31 -12.32 22.72
CA HIS A 103 -3.07 -12.81 23.87
C HIS A 103 -4.35 -13.46 23.32
N PRO A 104 -4.44 -14.80 23.42
CA PRO A 104 -5.39 -15.32 24.38
C PRO A 104 -4.62 -16.03 25.49
N LEU A 105 -4.81 -15.55 26.73
CA LEU A 105 -4.93 -16.50 27.82
C LEU A 105 -6.36 -17.04 27.73
N TYR A 106 -6.46 -18.37 27.74
CA TYR A 106 -7.64 -19.22 27.50
C TYR A 106 -7.97 -19.52 26.03
#